data_AF-A0A355F4F2-F1
#
_entry.id   AF-A0A355F4F2-F1
#
_cell.length_a   1.000
_cell.length_b   1.000
_cell.length_c   1.000
_cell.angle_alpha   90.00
_cell.angle_beta   90.00
_cell.angle_gamma   90.00
#
_symmetry.space_group_name_H-M   'P 1'
#
loop_
_entity.id
_entity.type
_entity.pdbx_description
1 polymer ?
#
loop_
_entity_poly.entity_id
_entity_poly.type
_entity_poly.pdbx_seq_one_letter_code
_entity_poly.pdbx_strand_id
1 'polypeptide(L)'
;MTTIKPASPRLTVAVLAIAMGLWGLSPSTGWCQQLTRPLTAEDVACNERQLEKLLGRLSAGKEIFLPRQLPTSLFLSPGNAAAHYYGLVSTYQGFRLGPGEIPPTNPYEHYLAFNITGATRSLFLNPARRPLPQVTLTRERNESNLVEPGGYFDIELSFDTGVRGEPLRINNFAEPRQGEVYNGFLATGTTPGRRLSQDGLLAACHAKLTAFDHHVFTILHRIVRTGAMDEFLSPDFEIVVFRGEDPHTYRIDFYPVYDEFESRGRVSAEVTISWDESGRLGSGEIRIFPACTVEGQRACSNLRNAGMVVFLVNPVFGGRESYSIIQRAGFYLYGEDPSEPRPLDFAALLANSAWNEPVW
;
A
#
# COMPACT_ATOMS: atom_id res chain seq x y z
N MET A 1 -17.77 -82.65 -14.44
CA MET A 1 -17.97 -83.72 -13.43
C MET A 1 -17.49 -83.16 -12.09
N THR A 2 -18.39 -82.82 -11.15
CA THR A 2 -18.94 -83.70 -10.08
C THR A 2 -17.85 -84.20 -9.11
N THR A 3 -17.90 -84.05 -7.77
CA THR A 3 -18.96 -83.50 -6.87
C THR A 3 -18.42 -83.21 -5.45
N ILE A 4 -18.88 -82.11 -4.83
CA ILE A 4 -19.34 -81.91 -3.42
C ILE A 4 -18.83 -82.86 -2.28
N LYS A 5 -18.06 -82.30 -1.32
CA LYS A 5 -18.06 -82.47 0.19
C LYS A 5 -18.03 -83.90 0.81
N PRO A 6 -17.98 -84.11 2.16
CA PRO A 6 -17.88 -83.19 3.33
C PRO A 6 -16.44 -83.19 3.93
N ALA A 7 -16.10 -82.82 5.19
CA ALA A 7 -16.82 -82.46 6.43
C ALA A 7 -16.00 -81.49 7.33
N SER A 8 -16.31 -81.42 8.64
CA SER A 8 -15.47 -80.87 9.73
C SER A 8 -15.67 -81.71 11.01
N PRO A 9 -14.85 -81.56 12.07
CA PRO A 9 -15.30 -80.67 13.16
C PRO A 9 -14.21 -79.90 13.96
N ARG A 10 -14.64 -78.70 14.39
CA ARG A 10 -14.37 -77.92 15.63
C ARG A 10 -13.22 -78.30 16.58
N LEU A 11 -12.42 -77.28 16.95
CA LEU A 11 -12.00 -76.89 18.31
C LEU A 11 -11.25 -75.54 18.20
N THR A 12 -11.88 -74.38 18.37
CA THR A 12 -12.21 -73.71 19.65
C THR A 12 -11.01 -73.53 20.60
N VAL A 13 -10.19 -72.50 20.35
CA VAL A 13 -9.42 -71.81 21.40
C VAL A 13 -9.67 -70.31 21.26
N ALA A 14 -10.26 -69.71 22.28
CA ALA A 14 -10.46 -68.26 22.35
C ALA A 14 -9.19 -67.61 22.87
N VAL A 15 -8.53 -66.77 22.07
CA VAL A 15 -7.48 -65.87 22.54
C VAL A 15 -8.09 -64.47 22.64
N LEU A 16 -8.19 -64.00 23.87
CA LEU A 16 -8.76 -62.70 24.22
C LEU A 16 -7.76 -61.59 23.88
N ALA A 17 -7.76 -61.12 22.64
CA ALA A 17 -6.92 -59.98 22.23
C ALA A 17 -7.51 -58.68 22.78
N ILE A 18 -6.85 -58.09 23.78
CA ILE A 18 -7.23 -56.81 24.36
C ILE A 18 -6.99 -55.71 23.31
N ALA A 19 -8.08 -55.21 22.72
CA ALA A 19 -8.07 -54.04 21.87
C ALA A 19 -7.88 -52.77 22.72
N MET A 20 -6.63 -52.48 23.12
CA MET A 20 -6.30 -51.12 23.56
C MET A 20 -6.40 -50.19 22.36
N GLY A 21 -7.42 -49.33 22.39
CA GLY A 21 -7.66 -48.36 21.34
C GLY A 21 -6.52 -47.37 21.23
N LEU A 22 -5.64 -47.58 20.26
CA LEU A 22 -4.94 -46.50 19.57
C LEU A 22 -6.01 -45.69 18.81
N TRP A 23 -6.74 -44.87 19.56
CA TRP A 23 -7.23 -43.60 19.03
C TRP A 23 -5.96 -42.83 18.69
N GLY A 24 -5.52 -43.01 17.45
CA GLY A 24 -4.54 -42.13 16.85
C GLY A 24 -5.12 -40.73 16.95
N LEU A 25 -4.57 -39.96 17.88
CA LEU A 25 -4.63 -38.51 17.84
C LEU A 25 -3.98 -38.14 16.51
N SER A 26 -4.79 -38.04 15.45
CA SER A 26 -4.47 -37.18 14.34
C SER A 26 -4.05 -35.87 14.99
N PRO A 27 -2.81 -35.37 14.81
CA PRO A 27 -2.56 -33.99 15.15
C PRO A 27 -3.64 -33.24 14.39
N SER A 28 -4.46 -32.48 15.12
CA SER A 28 -5.25 -31.44 14.50
C SER A 28 -4.22 -30.59 13.78
N THR A 29 -4.12 -30.75 12.46
CA THR A 29 -3.55 -29.74 11.60
C THR A 29 -4.36 -28.51 11.94
N GLY A 30 -3.80 -27.66 12.81
CA GLY A 30 -4.33 -26.34 13.04
C GLY A 30 -4.60 -25.78 11.67
N TRP A 31 -5.78 -25.24 11.46
CA TRP A 31 -6.11 -24.67 10.17
C TRP A 31 -5.19 -23.46 10.03
N CYS A 32 -4.02 -23.67 9.44
CA CYS A 32 -3.12 -22.62 9.00
C CYS A 32 -3.91 -21.85 7.95
N GLN A 33 -4.67 -20.87 8.43
CA GLN A 33 -5.58 -20.09 7.64
C GLN A 33 -4.70 -19.44 6.57
N GLN A 34 -4.92 -19.83 5.32
CA GLN A 34 -4.12 -19.33 4.22
C GLN A 34 -4.44 -17.84 4.04
N LEU A 35 -3.69 -16.98 4.75
CA LEU A 35 -3.94 -15.55 4.84
C LEU A 35 -3.79 -14.87 3.48
N THR A 36 -2.96 -15.41 2.58
CA THR A 36 -2.65 -14.85 1.27
C THR A 36 -2.68 -15.91 0.16
N ARG A 37 -2.95 -15.49 -1.08
CA ARG A 37 -3.06 -16.38 -2.25
C ARG A 37 -1.93 -16.08 -3.25
N PRO A 38 -1.33 -17.10 -3.90
CA PRO A 38 -0.30 -16.88 -4.90
C PRO A 38 -0.86 -16.16 -6.13
N LEU A 39 -0.06 -15.26 -6.69
CA LEU A 39 -0.35 -14.56 -7.94
C LEU A 39 0.47 -15.19 -9.09
N THR A 40 0.04 -14.96 -10.33
CA THR A 40 0.88 -15.25 -11.49
C THR A 40 1.70 -14.03 -11.91
N ALA A 41 2.75 -14.22 -12.73
CA ALA A 41 3.47 -13.11 -13.34
C ALA A 41 2.56 -12.11 -14.07
N GLU A 42 1.49 -12.56 -14.73
CA GLU A 42 0.51 -11.70 -15.40
C GLU A 42 -0.33 -10.87 -14.42
N ASP A 43 -0.75 -11.46 -13.29
CA ASP A 43 -1.44 -10.76 -12.20
C ASP A 43 -0.58 -9.60 -11.67
N VAL A 44 0.68 -9.90 -11.34
CA VAL A 44 1.66 -8.95 -10.80
C VAL A 44 1.97 -7.85 -11.83
N ALA A 45 2.23 -8.23 -13.09
CA ALA A 45 2.48 -7.27 -14.16
C ALA A 45 1.23 -6.46 -14.56
N CYS A 46 0.03 -6.94 -14.28
CA CYS A 46 -1.20 -6.16 -14.41
C CYS A 46 -1.28 -5.09 -13.32
N ASN A 47 -1.10 -5.47 -12.04
CA ASN A 47 -1.09 -4.53 -10.92
C ASN A 47 -0.04 -3.42 -11.12
N GLU A 48 1.20 -3.79 -11.45
CA GLU A 48 2.30 -2.84 -11.65
C GLU A 48 1.95 -1.79 -12.71
N ARG A 49 1.48 -2.22 -13.89
CA ARG A 49 1.07 -1.32 -14.99
C ARG A 49 -0.16 -0.47 -14.65
N GLN A 50 -1.09 -1.00 -13.86
CA GLN A 50 -2.31 -0.31 -13.50
C GLN A 50 -2.05 0.80 -12.48
N LEU A 51 -1.26 0.50 -11.45
CA LEU A 51 -0.83 1.44 -10.43
C LEU A 51 0.05 2.55 -11.03
N GLU A 52 1.05 2.22 -11.86
CA GLU A 52 1.87 3.21 -12.57
C GLU A 52 1.04 4.25 -13.34
N LYS A 53 0.07 3.78 -14.14
CA LYS A 53 -0.80 4.66 -14.93
C LYS A 53 -1.79 5.46 -14.07
N LEU A 54 -2.17 4.94 -12.91
CA LEU A 54 -3.05 5.64 -11.98
C LEU A 54 -2.28 6.72 -11.21
N LEU A 55 -1.04 6.42 -10.82
CA LEU A 55 -0.16 7.36 -10.13
C LEU A 55 0.26 8.52 -11.06
N GLY A 56 0.54 8.25 -12.33
CA GLY A 56 0.74 9.29 -13.36
C GLY A 56 -0.47 10.19 -13.69
N ARG A 57 -1.57 10.09 -12.92
CA ARG A 57 -2.75 10.97 -12.96
C ARG A 57 -3.09 11.61 -11.61
N LEU A 58 -2.38 11.21 -10.56
CA LEU A 58 -2.49 11.81 -9.24
C LEU A 58 -1.45 12.91 -9.11
N SER A 59 -1.75 13.93 -8.32
CA SER A 59 -0.78 14.90 -7.88
C SER A 59 -1.11 15.31 -6.45
N ALA A 60 -0.14 15.12 -5.55
CA ALA A 60 -0.17 15.74 -4.22
C ALA A 60 0.31 17.18 -4.37
N GLY A 61 -0.64 18.12 -4.39
CA GLY A 61 -0.40 19.53 -4.55
C GLY A 61 0.15 20.18 -3.29
N LYS A 62 0.94 21.23 -3.51
CA LYS A 62 1.54 22.08 -2.49
C LYS A 62 1.14 23.53 -2.79
N GLU A 63 -0.02 23.96 -2.32
CA GLU A 63 -0.40 25.36 -2.42
C GLU A 63 0.57 26.20 -1.58
N ILE A 64 1.16 27.24 -2.17
CA ILE A 64 2.40 27.85 -1.65
C ILE A 64 2.09 28.71 -0.42
N PHE A 65 2.24 28.09 0.75
CA PHE A 65 2.50 28.78 2.01
C PHE A 65 3.88 28.36 2.54
N LEU A 66 4.64 29.34 3.02
CA LEU A 66 6.02 29.19 3.52
C LEU A 66 6.04 28.32 4.80
N PRO A 67 7.11 27.55 5.10
CA PRO A 67 8.45 27.59 4.50
C PRO A 67 8.69 26.48 3.44
N ARG A 68 9.96 26.26 3.06
CA ARG A 68 10.35 25.33 1.97
C ARG A 68 9.62 23.99 2.07
N GLN A 69 8.96 23.64 0.97
CA GLN A 69 8.12 22.46 0.80
C GLN A 69 8.76 21.21 1.42
N LEU A 70 8.08 20.60 2.40
CA LEU A 70 8.42 19.27 2.88
C LEU A 70 8.31 18.28 1.72
N PRO A 71 9.24 17.31 1.57
CA PRO A 71 9.04 16.23 0.62
C PRO A 71 7.80 15.44 1.04
N THR A 72 6.91 15.29 0.08
CA THR A 72 5.67 14.52 0.18
C THR A 72 5.91 13.11 -0.37
N SER A 73 5.18 12.13 0.14
CA SER A 73 5.20 10.76 -0.36
C SER A 73 3.78 10.30 -0.63
N LEU A 74 3.45 10.11 -1.91
CA LEU A 74 2.17 9.62 -2.40
C LEU A 74 2.24 8.11 -2.59
N PHE A 75 1.65 7.35 -1.67
CA PHE A 75 1.53 5.90 -1.73
C PHE A 75 0.21 5.47 -2.38
N LEU A 76 0.26 4.39 -3.15
CA LEU A 76 -0.90 3.81 -3.83
C LEU A 76 -0.80 2.27 -3.86
N SER A 77 -1.88 1.57 -3.52
CA SER A 77 -1.97 0.11 -3.59
C SER A 77 -3.33 -0.37 -4.12
N PRO A 78 -3.41 -1.60 -4.67
CA PRO A 78 -4.65 -2.19 -5.11
C PRO A 78 -5.60 -2.42 -3.93
N GLY A 79 -6.85 -2.03 -4.11
CA GLY A 79 -7.94 -2.42 -3.24
C GLY A 79 -8.61 -3.71 -3.70
N ASN A 80 -9.90 -3.81 -3.43
CA ASN A 80 -10.69 -4.99 -3.77
C ASN A 80 -10.97 -5.14 -5.29
N ALA A 81 -11.57 -6.27 -5.65
CA ALA A 81 -11.91 -6.64 -7.03
C ALA A 81 -12.96 -5.74 -7.74
N ALA A 82 -13.43 -4.66 -7.11
CA ALA A 82 -14.43 -3.73 -7.67
C ALA A 82 -13.81 -2.39 -8.12
N ALA A 83 -12.54 -2.40 -8.59
CA ALA A 83 -11.81 -1.22 -9.03
C ALA A 83 -11.66 -0.15 -7.93
N HIS A 84 -11.25 -0.62 -6.76
CA HIS A 84 -10.92 0.19 -5.60
C HIS A 84 -9.40 0.32 -5.47
N TYR A 85 -8.91 1.48 -5.04
CA TYR A 85 -7.51 1.69 -4.66
C TYR A 85 -7.43 2.40 -3.32
N TYR A 86 -6.46 1.98 -2.51
CA TYR A 86 -6.11 2.62 -1.24
C TYR A 86 -4.87 3.47 -1.46
N GLY A 87 -4.84 4.67 -0.91
CA GLY A 87 -3.69 5.55 -1.00
C GLY A 87 -3.46 6.37 0.27
N LEU A 88 -2.25 6.92 0.38
CA LEU A 88 -1.81 7.72 1.51
C LEU A 88 -0.88 8.81 0.99
N VAL A 89 -1.18 10.08 1.26
CA VAL A 89 -0.17 11.14 1.18
C VAL A 89 0.46 11.28 2.56
N SER A 90 1.79 11.21 2.63
CA SER A 90 2.56 11.50 3.84
C SER A 90 3.43 12.72 3.64
N THR A 91 3.50 13.60 4.64
CA THR A 91 4.42 14.74 4.68
C THR A 91 5.59 14.40 5.60
N TYR A 92 6.83 14.58 5.12
CA TYR A 92 8.01 14.21 5.92
C TYR A 92 8.15 15.12 7.15
N GLN A 93 8.23 14.53 8.34
CA GLN A 93 8.25 15.27 9.62
C GLN A 93 9.49 16.17 9.84
N GLY A 94 10.53 16.03 9.02
CA GLY A 94 11.74 16.84 9.12
C GLY A 94 11.53 18.25 8.61
N PHE A 95 10.90 19.10 9.42
CA PHE A 95 10.96 20.55 9.22
C PHE A 95 12.41 21.02 9.18
N ARG A 96 12.89 21.36 7.98
CA ARG A 96 14.05 22.23 7.82
C ARG A 96 13.61 23.67 8.07
N LEU A 97 13.36 23.99 9.34
CA LEU A 97 13.19 25.37 9.79
C LEU A 97 14.43 26.18 9.38
N GLY A 98 14.20 27.31 8.72
CA GLY A 98 15.23 28.31 8.50
C GLY A 98 15.76 28.86 9.82
N PRO A 99 17.00 29.40 9.87
CA PRO A 99 17.51 30.04 11.08
C PRO A 99 16.59 31.17 11.57
N GLY A 100 15.93 30.95 12.71
CA GLY A 100 14.97 31.89 13.31
C GLY A 100 13.49 31.57 13.06
N GLU A 101 13.16 30.53 12.29
CA GLU A 101 11.78 30.06 12.16
C GLU A 101 11.36 29.26 13.40
N ILE A 102 10.15 29.50 13.89
CA ILE A 102 9.55 28.83 15.05
C ILE A 102 8.70 27.66 14.51
N PRO A 103 8.81 26.43 15.05
CA PRO A 103 7.93 25.34 14.64
C PRO A 103 6.46 25.69 14.89
N PRO A 104 5.51 25.22 14.06
CA PRO A 104 4.09 25.45 14.30
C PRO A 104 3.70 24.91 15.68
N THR A 105 2.93 25.69 16.44
CA THR A 105 2.48 25.34 17.80
C THR A 105 1.39 24.27 17.81
N ASN A 106 0.77 24.01 16.65
CA ASN A 106 -0.32 23.06 16.49
C ASN A 106 0.18 21.83 15.69
N PRO A 107 -0.27 20.61 16.03
CA PRO A 107 0.00 19.44 15.18
C PRO A 107 -0.64 19.64 13.81
N TYR A 108 0.06 19.21 12.77
CA TYR A 108 -0.36 19.31 11.36
C TYR A 108 -0.57 17.90 10.78
N GLU A 109 -1.28 17.79 9.65
CA GLU A 109 -1.57 16.47 9.09
C GLU A 109 -0.32 15.84 8.47
N HIS A 110 0.15 14.76 9.09
CA HIS A 110 1.25 13.94 8.58
C HIS A 110 0.78 12.89 7.55
N TYR A 111 -0.52 12.60 7.49
CA TYR A 111 -1.11 11.47 6.78
C TYR A 111 -2.52 11.80 6.29
N LEU A 112 -2.68 11.99 4.99
CA LEU A 112 -3.99 12.06 4.33
C LEU A 112 -4.26 10.72 3.63
N ALA A 113 -5.08 9.87 4.23
CA ALA A 113 -5.51 8.62 3.62
C ALA A 113 -6.71 8.85 2.68
N PHE A 114 -6.72 8.16 1.55
CA PHE A 114 -7.75 8.32 0.53
C PHE A 114 -8.06 7.03 -0.23
N ASN A 115 -9.23 7.01 -0.84
CA ASN A 115 -9.75 5.92 -1.65
C ASN A 115 -10.16 6.42 -3.04
N ILE A 116 -9.79 5.65 -4.07
CA ILE A 116 -10.27 5.85 -5.44
C ILE A 116 -11.23 4.71 -5.76
N THR A 117 -12.45 5.04 -6.19
CA THR A 117 -13.50 4.05 -6.51
C THR A 117 -14.04 4.22 -7.92
N GLY A 118 -13.98 3.16 -8.71
CA GLY A 118 -14.67 3.09 -10.00
C GLY A 118 -16.19 2.94 -9.83
N ALA A 119 -16.98 3.63 -10.66
CA ALA A 119 -18.43 3.47 -10.66
C ALA A 119 -18.83 2.15 -11.33
N THR A 120 -19.53 1.28 -10.58
CA THR A 120 -19.97 -0.04 -11.05
C THR A 120 -21.10 -0.01 -12.09
N ARG A 121 -21.63 1.17 -12.46
CA ARG A 121 -22.73 1.34 -13.42
C ARG A 121 -22.47 2.52 -14.36
N SER A 122 -22.17 2.23 -15.63
CA SER A 122 -22.04 3.22 -16.71
C SER A 122 -23.33 3.46 -17.50
N LEU A 123 -24.39 2.68 -17.22
CA LEU A 123 -25.60 2.64 -18.05
C LEU A 123 -26.57 3.79 -17.76
N PHE A 124 -26.96 4.46 -18.85
CA PHE A 124 -27.97 5.50 -18.86
C PHE A 124 -29.36 4.86 -19.02
N LEU A 125 -30.26 5.07 -18.06
CA LEU A 125 -31.69 4.85 -18.27
C LEU A 125 -32.35 5.96 -19.11
N ASN A 126 -31.62 7.05 -19.40
CA ASN A 126 -32.06 8.15 -20.24
C ASN A 126 -30.85 8.75 -21.00
N PRO A 127 -30.77 8.63 -22.34
CA PRO A 127 -29.64 9.12 -23.13
C PRO A 127 -29.54 10.65 -23.20
N ALA A 128 -30.57 11.40 -22.79
CA ALA A 128 -30.55 12.86 -22.71
C ALA A 128 -30.03 13.39 -21.36
N ARG A 129 -29.75 12.53 -20.37
CA ARG A 129 -29.13 12.97 -19.10
C ARG A 129 -27.62 13.12 -19.25
N ARG A 130 -27.04 14.04 -18.47
CA ARG A 130 -25.57 14.18 -18.34
C ARG A 130 -24.97 12.85 -17.86
N PRO A 131 -23.78 12.46 -18.36
CA PRO A 131 -23.07 11.27 -17.91
C PRO A 131 -22.94 11.20 -16.40
N LEU A 132 -23.23 10.02 -15.85
CA LEU A 132 -22.99 9.78 -14.43
C LEU A 132 -21.48 9.73 -14.14
N PRO A 133 -21.10 9.96 -12.87
CA PRO A 133 -20.00 9.26 -12.21
C PRO A 133 -19.30 8.11 -12.95
N GLN A 134 -17.98 8.19 -13.08
CA GLN A 134 -17.14 7.03 -13.40
C GLN A 134 -16.01 6.79 -12.38
N VAL A 135 -15.50 7.82 -11.70
CA VAL A 135 -14.59 7.66 -10.54
C VAL A 135 -14.90 8.68 -9.46
N THR A 136 -14.88 8.25 -8.20
CA THR A 136 -14.91 9.12 -7.01
C THR A 136 -13.58 9.02 -6.26
N LEU A 137 -13.08 10.16 -5.80
CA LEU A 137 -11.94 10.29 -4.89
C LEU A 137 -12.48 10.68 -3.51
N THR A 138 -12.23 9.87 -2.48
CA THR A 138 -12.80 10.01 -1.13
C THR A 138 -11.70 10.02 -0.06
N ARG A 139 -11.86 10.83 1.00
CA ARG A 139 -10.94 10.86 2.15
C ARG A 139 -11.32 9.80 3.19
N GLU A 140 -10.34 9.02 3.63
CA GLU A 140 -10.53 8.02 4.69
C GLU A 140 -10.20 8.61 6.06
N ARG A 141 -11.24 9.10 6.75
CA ARG A 141 -11.11 9.86 8.00
C ARG A 141 -10.40 9.11 9.12
N ASN A 142 -10.67 7.81 9.29
CA ASN A 142 -10.12 7.01 10.38
C ASN A 142 -8.64 6.66 10.15
N GLU A 143 -8.20 6.67 8.90
CA GLU A 143 -6.83 6.35 8.48
C GLU A 143 -5.97 7.61 8.30
N SER A 144 -6.58 8.80 8.38
CA SER A 144 -5.94 10.11 8.25
C SER A 144 -5.70 10.76 9.62
N ASN A 145 -4.67 11.60 9.73
CA ASN A 145 -4.44 12.40 10.93
C ASN A 145 -5.22 13.73 10.82
N LEU A 146 -6.53 13.68 11.05
CA LEU A 146 -7.37 14.88 11.17
C LEU A 146 -6.88 15.75 12.34
N VAL A 147 -6.43 16.97 12.04
CA VAL A 147 -5.92 17.95 12.99
C VAL A 147 -6.76 19.23 13.02
N GLU A 148 -6.56 20.03 14.07
CA GLU A 148 -7.10 21.39 14.15
C GLU A 148 -6.48 22.32 13.09
N PRO A 149 -7.18 23.40 12.69
CA PRO A 149 -6.66 24.32 11.69
C PRO A 149 -5.38 25.03 12.12
N GLY A 150 -4.44 25.12 11.19
CA GLY A 150 -3.26 25.98 11.27
C GLY A 150 -2.83 26.41 9.86
N GLY A 151 -2.51 27.69 9.68
CA GLY A 151 -2.22 28.28 8.36
C GLY A 151 -0.82 27.98 7.80
N TYR A 152 -0.34 26.74 7.95
CA TYR A 152 1.01 26.33 7.53
C TYR A 152 1.05 25.20 6.50
N PHE A 153 0.10 24.24 6.49
CA PHE A 153 0.18 23.06 5.60
C PHE A 153 -1.17 22.57 5.07
N ASP A 154 -1.37 22.74 3.77
CA ASP A 154 -2.48 22.17 3.01
C ASP A 154 -1.98 20.95 2.23
N ILE A 155 -2.48 19.76 2.58
CA ILE A 155 -2.36 18.62 1.66
C ILE A 155 -3.53 18.72 0.69
N GLU A 156 -3.23 19.13 -0.54
CA GLU A 156 -4.14 18.91 -1.65
C GLU A 156 -3.81 17.59 -2.34
N LEU A 157 -4.81 16.75 -2.57
CA LEU A 157 -4.70 15.63 -3.50
C LEU A 157 -5.62 15.87 -4.68
N SER A 158 -5.04 15.91 -5.89
CA SER A 158 -5.78 16.01 -7.13
C SER A 158 -5.65 14.73 -7.97
N PHE A 159 -6.68 14.45 -8.77
CA PHE A 159 -6.73 13.31 -9.68
C PHE A 159 -7.35 13.71 -11.03
N ASP A 160 -6.58 13.61 -12.11
CA ASP A 160 -7.05 13.91 -13.45
C ASP A 160 -7.96 12.80 -14.01
N THR A 161 -9.18 13.18 -14.33
CA THR A 161 -10.19 12.29 -14.93
C THR A 161 -10.28 12.42 -16.45
N GLY A 162 -9.38 13.19 -17.06
CA GLY A 162 -9.13 13.26 -18.49
C GLY A 162 -9.83 14.40 -19.21
N VAL A 163 -9.18 14.81 -20.32
CA VAL A 163 -9.35 15.89 -21.33
C VAL A 163 -10.46 16.97 -21.20
N ARG A 164 -11.61 16.76 -20.54
CA ARG A 164 -12.67 17.78 -20.31
C ARG A 164 -13.43 17.63 -18.98
N GLY A 165 -12.86 16.95 -17.99
CA GLY A 165 -13.34 16.97 -16.61
C GLY A 165 -12.51 17.94 -15.77
N GLU A 166 -13.13 18.61 -14.80
CA GLU A 166 -12.36 19.19 -13.70
C GLU A 166 -11.67 18.04 -12.92
N PRO A 167 -10.45 18.24 -12.40
CA PRO A 167 -9.80 17.24 -11.57
C PRO A 167 -10.62 16.99 -10.30
N LEU A 168 -10.66 15.74 -9.84
CA LEU A 168 -11.16 15.45 -8.50
C LEU A 168 -10.12 15.96 -7.50
N ARG A 169 -10.55 16.74 -6.51
CA ARG A 169 -9.70 17.31 -5.47
C ARG A 169 -10.20 16.86 -4.10
N ILE A 170 -9.28 16.57 -3.18
CA ILE A 170 -9.49 16.51 -1.74
C ILE A 170 -8.50 17.47 -1.12
N ASN A 171 -8.94 18.28 -0.17
CA ASN A 171 -8.06 19.17 0.58
C ASN A 171 -8.44 19.22 2.06
N ASN A 172 -7.67 19.98 2.84
CA ASN A 172 -7.92 20.24 4.26
C ASN A 172 -8.85 21.43 4.49
N PHE A 173 -8.86 22.41 3.58
CA PHE A 173 -9.67 23.62 3.69
C PHE A 173 -10.67 23.74 2.55
N ALA A 174 -11.93 23.44 2.85
CA ALA A 174 -13.06 23.96 2.10
C ALA A 174 -13.67 25.13 2.87
N GLU A 175 -13.69 26.33 2.26
CA GLU A 175 -14.45 27.44 2.83
C GLU A 175 -15.93 27.05 2.93
N PRO A 176 -16.58 27.22 4.11
CA PRO A 176 -18.02 26.98 4.24
C PRO A 176 -18.79 27.97 3.36
N ARG A 177 -19.95 27.57 2.86
CA ARG A 177 -20.73 28.48 2.00
C ARG A 177 -21.24 29.66 2.81
N GLN A 178 -21.30 30.83 2.19
CA GLN A 178 -21.73 32.06 2.83
C GLN A 178 -23.12 31.88 3.48
N GLY A 179 -23.16 31.91 4.82
CA GLY A 179 -24.38 31.73 5.62
C GLY A 179 -24.54 30.37 6.31
N GLU A 180 -23.65 29.40 6.08
CA GLU A 180 -23.62 28.15 6.86
C GLU A 180 -22.97 28.36 8.24
N VAL A 181 -23.49 27.69 9.27
CA VAL A 181 -22.92 27.77 10.62
C VAL A 181 -21.59 27.02 10.66
N TYR A 182 -20.53 27.71 11.09
CA TYR A 182 -19.17 27.17 11.17
C TYR A 182 -19.09 26.06 12.24
N ASN A 183 -19.19 24.81 11.79
CA ASN A 183 -19.17 23.60 12.63
C ASN A 183 -17.89 22.75 12.39
N GLY A 184 -16.81 23.37 11.92
CA GLY A 184 -15.58 22.70 11.47
C GLY A 184 -15.53 22.49 9.95
N PHE A 185 -14.40 21.95 9.45
CA PHE A 185 -14.17 21.82 8.01
C PHE A 185 -15.03 20.74 7.36
N LEU A 186 -15.61 21.09 6.22
CA LEU A 186 -16.31 20.16 5.35
C LEU A 186 -15.28 19.36 4.55
N ALA A 187 -15.10 18.08 4.88
CA ALA A 187 -14.32 17.17 4.04
C ALA A 187 -14.98 17.05 2.66
N THR A 188 -14.41 17.72 1.67
CA THR A 188 -14.84 17.75 0.26
C THR A 188 -14.37 16.49 -0.46
N GLY A 189 -15.09 15.38 -0.28
CA GLY A 189 -15.05 14.29 -1.25
C GLY A 189 -15.64 14.79 -2.57
N THR A 190 -14.84 14.84 -3.64
CA THR A 190 -15.29 15.43 -4.91
C THR A 190 -16.18 14.48 -5.70
N THR A 191 -17.34 15.02 -6.08
CA THR A 191 -18.32 14.36 -6.95
C THR A 191 -17.72 14.19 -8.37
N PRO A 192 -18.13 13.17 -9.13
CA PRO A 192 -17.18 12.29 -9.82
C PRO A 192 -16.90 12.54 -11.31
N GLY A 193 -15.74 12.05 -11.77
CA GLY A 193 -15.19 12.28 -13.11
C GLY A 193 -15.58 11.26 -14.19
N ARG A 194 -14.98 11.38 -15.39
CA ARG A 194 -15.42 10.69 -16.63
C ARG A 194 -14.36 9.73 -17.23
N ARG A 195 -14.82 8.83 -18.12
CA ARG A 195 -14.08 7.98 -19.09
C ARG A 195 -12.93 7.05 -18.67
N LEU A 196 -12.47 7.06 -17.42
CA LEU A 196 -11.36 6.21 -16.95
C LEU A 196 -11.56 4.68 -17.12
N SER A 197 -12.79 4.20 -17.34
CA SER A 197 -13.07 2.79 -17.65
C SER A 197 -12.55 2.34 -19.02
N GLN A 198 -12.33 3.25 -19.98
CA GLN A 198 -11.83 2.91 -21.31
C GLN A 198 -10.33 2.62 -21.32
N ASP A 199 -9.57 3.20 -20.38
CA ASP A 199 -8.12 3.03 -20.27
C ASP A 199 -7.71 1.75 -19.50
N GLY A 200 -8.69 0.92 -19.10
CA GLY A 200 -8.51 -0.28 -18.28
C GLY A 200 -8.16 -0.01 -16.81
N LEU A 201 -8.08 1.26 -16.40
CA LEU A 201 -7.67 1.67 -15.04
C LEU A 201 -8.67 1.28 -13.95
N LEU A 202 -9.87 0.85 -14.34
CA LEU A 202 -10.94 0.43 -13.43
C LEU A 202 -11.44 -0.99 -13.73
N ALA A 203 -10.59 -1.83 -14.33
CA ALA A 203 -10.82 -3.27 -14.40
C ALA A 203 -9.91 -3.93 -13.35
N ALA A 204 -10.46 -4.75 -12.44
CA ALA A 204 -9.61 -5.45 -11.50
C ALA A 204 -8.70 -6.46 -12.23
N CYS A 205 -7.40 -6.42 -11.97
CA CYS A 205 -6.45 -7.42 -12.48
C CYS A 205 -6.82 -8.84 -12.03
N HIS A 206 -7.20 -8.99 -10.75
CA HIS A 206 -7.66 -10.25 -10.17
C HIS A 206 -8.47 -10.06 -8.89
N ALA A 207 -9.16 -11.12 -8.45
CA ALA A 207 -9.88 -11.18 -7.18
C ALA A 207 -9.14 -12.03 -6.10
N LYS A 208 -7.80 -12.06 -6.16
CA LYS A 208 -6.96 -12.90 -5.30
C LYS A 208 -6.48 -12.22 -4.00
N LEU A 209 -6.55 -10.90 -3.89
CA LEU A 209 -6.15 -10.16 -2.69
C LEU A 209 -7.10 -10.42 -1.52
N THR A 210 -6.53 -10.39 -0.33
CA THR A 210 -7.16 -10.73 0.94
C THR A 210 -7.20 -9.53 1.89
N ALA A 211 -7.94 -9.64 3.01
CA ALA A 211 -7.89 -8.64 4.07
C ALA A 211 -6.46 -8.47 4.65
N PHE A 212 -5.69 -9.57 4.72
CA PHE A 212 -4.29 -9.54 5.15
C PHE A 212 -3.40 -8.77 4.15
N ASP A 213 -3.56 -8.97 2.84
CA ASP A 213 -2.83 -8.19 1.83
C ASP A 213 -3.07 -6.68 2.01
N HIS A 214 -4.33 -6.27 2.20
CA HIS A 214 -4.68 -4.87 2.44
C HIS A 214 -4.12 -4.34 3.77
N HIS A 215 -4.11 -5.15 4.83
CA HIS A 215 -3.49 -4.80 6.12
C HIS A 215 -1.98 -4.53 5.96
N VAL A 216 -1.26 -5.37 5.20
CA VAL A 216 0.16 -5.16 4.98
C VAL A 216 0.45 -3.99 4.03
N PHE A 217 -0.38 -3.73 3.01
CA PHE A 217 -0.26 -2.48 2.23
C PHE A 217 -0.41 -1.24 3.14
N THR A 218 -1.40 -1.27 4.05
CA THR A 218 -1.70 -0.22 5.05
C THR A 218 -0.53 0.03 5.99
N ILE A 219 0.20 -1.03 6.36
CA ILE A 219 1.46 -0.96 7.12
C ILE A 219 2.58 -0.37 6.27
N LEU A 220 2.83 -0.91 5.08
CA LEU A 220 3.96 -0.51 4.23
C LEU A 220 3.88 0.97 3.84
N HIS A 221 2.68 1.50 3.55
CA HIS A 221 2.47 2.94 3.33
C HIS A 221 2.93 3.79 4.53
N ARG A 222 2.76 3.30 5.76
CA ARG A 222 3.08 4.04 7.00
C ARG A 222 4.50 3.89 7.47
N ILE A 223 5.15 2.76 7.21
CA ILE A 223 6.52 2.51 7.70
C ILE A 223 7.60 2.72 6.64
N VAL A 224 7.33 2.47 5.36
CA VAL A 224 8.37 2.59 4.32
C VAL A 224 8.62 4.06 4.01
N ARG A 225 9.89 4.46 4.09
CA ARG A 225 10.38 5.79 3.74
C ARG A 225 11.58 5.67 2.82
N THR A 226 11.81 6.73 2.08
CA THR A 226 12.91 6.86 1.13
C THR A 226 13.51 8.26 1.25
N GLY A 227 14.78 8.38 0.88
CA GLY A 227 15.48 9.64 0.76
C GLY A 227 16.48 9.58 -0.38
N ALA A 228 16.75 10.74 -0.98
CA ALA A 228 17.89 10.89 -1.87
C ALA A 228 19.19 10.71 -1.07
N MET A 229 20.23 10.16 -1.69
CA MET A 229 21.55 10.00 -1.06
C MET A 229 22.40 11.28 -1.17
N ASP A 230 22.00 12.24 -2.00
CA ASP A 230 22.55 13.58 -2.11
C ASP A 230 21.74 14.58 -1.26
N GLU A 231 22.35 15.11 -0.20
CA GLU A 231 21.69 15.95 0.82
C GLU A 231 21.10 17.29 0.30
N PHE A 232 21.44 17.65 -0.94
CA PHE A 232 21.05 18.88 -1.62
C PHE A 232 19.66 18.84 -2.24
N LEU A 233 19.15 17.65 -2.59
CA LEU A 233 17.82 17.45 -3.14
C LEU A 233 16.98 16.59 -2.19
N SER A 234 15.73 16.97 -2.00
CA SER A 234 14.74 16.19 -1.25
C SER A 234 13.48 16.14 -2.10
N PRO A 235 13.46 15.28 -3.13
CA PRO A 235 12.34 15.22 -4.08
C PRO A 235 11.07 14.73 -3.37
N ASP A 236 9.92 15.02 -3.97
CA ASP A 236 8.72 14.26 -3.64
C ASP A 236 8.89 12.82 -4.13
N PHE A 237 8.15 11.89 -3.54
CA PHE A 237 8.15 10.50 -3.94
C PHE A 237 6.75 10.01 -4.26
N GLU A 238 6.63 9.36 -5.40
CA GLU A 238 5.46 8.61 -5.79
C GLU A 238 5.79 7.12 -5.64
N ILE A 239 4.95 6.36 -4.92
CA ILE A 239 5.27 5.00 -4.48
C ILE A 239 4.08 4.10 -4.73
N VAL A 240 4.29 3.01 -5.47
CA VAL A 240 3.30 1.94 -5.61
C VAL A 240 3.66 0.76 -4.71
N VAL A 241 2.66 0.16 -4.06
CA VAL A 241 2.83 -1.07 -3.27
C VAL A 241 1.84 -2.12 -3.77
N PHE A 242 2.34 -3.31 -4.10
CA PHE A 242 1.53 -4.42 -4.61
C PHE A 242 2.06 -5.79 -4.19
N ARG A 243 1.25 -6.82 -4.38
CA ARG A 243 1.58 -8.22 -4.10
C ARG A 243 2.49 -8.77 -5.21
N GLY A 244 3.56 -9.48 -4.83
CA GLY A 244 4.41 -10.29 -5.72
C GLY A 244 3.79 -11.64 -6.09
N GLU A 245 4.55 -12.52 -6.73
CA GLU A 245 4.07 -13.87 -7.10
C GLU A 245 3.96 -14.79 -5.87
N ASP A 246 4.97 -14.73 -4.98
CA ASP A 246 4.94 -15.44 -3.72
C ASP A 246 3.96 -14.78 -2.73
N PRO A 247 3.14 -15.56 -2.01
CA PRO A 247 2.21 -15.03 -1.01
C PRO A 247 2.86 -14.21 0.12
N HIS A 248 4.18 -14.28 0.31
CA HIS A 248 4.97 -13.54 1.30
C HIS A 248 5.71 -12.32 0.74
N THR A 249 5.86 -12.17 -0.58
CA THR A 249 6.61 -11.05 -1.18
C THR A 249 5.73 -9.89 -1.64
N TYR A 250 6.05 -8.68 -1.22
CA TYR A 250 5.39 -7.43 -1.62
C TYR A 250 6.35 -6.62 -2.47
N ARG A 251 5.92 -6.14 -3.63
CA ARG A 251 6.73 -5.25 -4.46
C ARG A 251 6.41 -3.80 -4.18
N ILE A 252 7.48 -2.99 -4.13
CA ILE A 252 7.41 -1.55 -3.93
C ILE A 252 8.25 -0.90 -5.03
N ASP A 253 7.64 -0.08 -5.86
CA ASP A 253 8.37 0.69 -6.85
C ASP A 253 8.28 2.19 -6.50
N PHE A 254 9.45 2.83 -6.38
CA PHE A 254 9.65 4.22 -5.96
C PHE A 254 9.99 5.09 -7.17
N TYR A 255 9.29 6.19 -7.34
CA TYR A 255 9.51 7.19 -8.39
C TYR A 255 9.81 8.54 -7.73
N PRO A 256 11.07 9.00 -7.69
CA PRO A 256 11.37 10.36 -7.26
C PRO A 256 10.82 11.36 -8.29
N VAL A 257 10.24 12.45 -7.79
CA VAL A 257 9.73 13.57 -8.57
C VAL A 257 10.65 14.76 -8.31
N TYR A 258 11.48 15.06 -9.31
CA TYR A 258 12.35 16.23 -9.33
C TYR A 258 11.70 17.34 -10.15
N ASP A 259 11.75 18.58 -9.67
CA ASP A 259 11.30 19.73 -10.44
C ASP A 259 12.17 19.90 -11.71
N GLU A 260 11.51 20.03 -12.87
CA GLU A 260 12.06 20.37 -14.19
C GLU A 260 13.16 19.46 -14.78
N PHE A 261 13.71 18.48 -14.05
CA PHE A 261 14.87 17.69 -14.48
C PHE A 261 14.67 16.16 -14.42
N GLU A 262 15.05 15.52 -15.53
CA GLU A 262 15.08 14.08 -15.80
C GLU A 262 13.74 13.35 -16.09
N SER A 263 13.85 12.29 -16.88
CA SER A 263 12.77 11.33 -17.10
C SER A 263 12.54 10.53 -15.81
N ARG A 264 11.28 10.51 -15.32
CA ARG A 264 10.83 9.75 -14.15
C ARG A 264 11.49 8.36 -14.03
N GLY A 265 12.55 8.30 -13.22
CA GLY A 265 13.24 7.06 -12.89
C GLY A 265 12.43 6.24 -11.90
N ARG A 266 12.80 4.97 -11.76
CA ARG A 266 12.21 4.02 -10.83
C ARG A 266 13.32 3.28 -10.10
N VAL A 267 13.20 3.15 -8.78
CA VAL A 267 13.88 2.10 -8.02
C VAL A 267 12.83 1.07 -7.66
N SER A 268 13.05 -0.19 -7.99
CA SER A 268 12.13 -1.28 -7.68
C SER A 268 12.68 -2.08 -6.51
N ALA A 269 11.82 -2.52 -5.59
CA ALA A 269 12.19 -3.39 -4.47
C ALA A 269 11.15 -4.49 -4.24
N GLU A 270 11.59 -5.55 -3.56
CA GLU A 270 10.75 -6.61 -3.03
C GLU A 270 10.96 -6.72 -1.51
N VAL A 271 9.85 -6.86 -0.77
CA VAL A 271 9.79 -7.06 0.68
C VAL A 271 9.31 -8.47 0.94
N THR A 272 10.16 -9.35 1.44
CA THR A 272 9.74 -10.68 1.94
C THR A 272 9.31 -10.52 3.40
N ILE A 273 8.11 -10.96 3.77
CA ILE A 273 7.57 -10.78 5.13
C ILE A 273 7.09 -12.12 5.70
N SER A 274 7.50 -12.41 6.93
CA SER A 274 6.96 -13.51 7.74
C SER A 274 5.90 -13.01 8.72
N TRP A 275 4.98 -13.89 9.11
CA TRP A 275 3.95 -13.61 10.10
C TRP A 275 3.69 -14.81 11.00
N ASP A 276 3.09 -14.57 12.17
CA ASP A 276 2.64 -15.61 13.09
C ASP A 276 1.27 -16.19 12.72
N GLU A 277 0.81 -17.22 13.45
CA GLU A 277 -0.48 -17.87 13.24
C GLU A 277 -1.70 -16.93 13.44
N SER A 278 -1.50 -15.74 14.04
CA SER A 278 -2.52 -14.71 14.22
C SER A 278 -2.46 -13.60 13.15
N GLY A 279 -1.55 -13.71 12.19
CA GLY A 279 -1.37 -12.72 11.13
C GLY A 279 -0.63 -11.45 11.58
N ARG A 280 0.16 -11.51 12.67
CA ARG A 280 1.07 -10.41 13.02
C ARG A 280 2.38 -10.52 12.27
N LEU A 281 2.89 -9.40 11.76
CA LEU A 281 4.16 -9.38 11.03
C LEU A 281 5.34 -9.53 11.98
N GLY A 282 6.19 -10.53 11.73
CA GLY A 282 7.35 -10.87 12.55
C GLY A 282 8.63 -10.21 12.03
N SER A 283 9.38 -10.97 11.22
CA SER A 283 10.59 -10.49 10.54
C SER A 283 10.39 -10.46 9.01
N GLY A 284 11.30 -9.81 8.32
CA GLY A 284 11.36 -9.85 6.86
C GLY A 284 12.70 -9.34 6.34
N GLU A 285 12.73 -9.03 5.05
CA GLU A 285 13.88 -8.42 4.38
C GLU A 285 13.40 -7.54 3.22
N ILE A 286 14.22 -6.57 2.82
CA ILE A 286 14.03 -5.84 1.57
C ILE A 286 15.21 -6.09 0.64
N ARG A 287 14.89 -6.53 -0.57
CA ARG A 287 15.80 -6.72 -1.68
C ARG A 287 15.50 -5.67 -2.75
N ILE A 288 16.45 -4.77 -2.98
CA ILE A 288 16.36 -3.80 -4.08
C ILE A 288 16.73 -4.52 -5.38
N PHE A 289 15.96 -4.29 -6.45
CA PHE A 289 16.24 -4.89 -7.75
C PHE A 289 17.39 -4.18 -8.47
N PRO A 290 18.22 -4.92 -9.24
CA PRO A 290 19.36 -4.37 -9.96
C PRO A 290 18.93 -3.45 -11.12
N ALA A 291 19.90 -2.81 -11.75
CA ALA A 291 19.69 -1.96 -12.91
C ALA A 291 18.99 -2.70 -14.07
N CYS A 292 18.06 -2.03 -14.74
CA CYS A 292 17.44 -2.53 -15.97
C CYS A 292 18.48 -2.59 -17.10
N THR A 293 18.55 -3.71 -17.81
CA THR A 293 19.47 -3.91 -18.94
C THR A 293 18.85 -3.50 -20.28
N VAL A 294 17.52 -3.42 -20.36
CA VAL A 294 16.77 -2.96 -21.53
C VAL A 294 15.65 -2.00 -21.16
N GLU A 295 15.27 -1.13 -22.09
CA GLU A 295 14.15 -0.19 -21.90
C GLU A 295 12.82 -0.96 -21.73
N GLY A 296 11.96 -0.47 -20.83
CA GLY A 296 10.66 -1.10 -20.54
C GLY A 296 10.71 -2.37 -19.69
N GLN A 297 11.89 -2.82 -19.25
CA GLN A 297 12.03 -3.98 -18.36
C GLN A 297 11.29 -3.77 -17.02
N ARG A 298 10.72 -4.86 -16.50
CA ARG A 298 9.98 -4.94 -15.24
C ARG A 298 10.84 -5.60 -14.17
N ALA A 299 10.51 -5.39 -12.88
CA ALA A 299 11.28 -5.91 -11.73
C ALA A 299 12.79 -5.53 -11.77
N CYS A 300 13.07 -4.28 -12.12
CA CYS A 300 14.40 -3.69 -12.18
C CYS A 300 14.34 -2.17 -11.95
N SER A 301 15.48 -1.59 -11.59
CA SER A 301 15.64 -0.16 -11.29
C SER A 301 16.25 0.57 -12.49
N ASN A 302 15.77 1.76 -12.83
CA ASN A 302 16.29 2.57 -13.94
C ASN A 302 16.53 4.04 -13.55
N LEU A 303 16.56 4.35 -12.25
CA LEU A 303 17.00 5.65 -11.76
C LEU A 303 18.43 5.93 -12.24
N ARG A 304 18.61 7.06 -12.94
CA ARG A 304 19.90 7.55 -13.46
C ARG A 304 20.41 8.67 -12.55
N ASN A 305 21.72 8.90 -12.57
CA ASN A 305 22.41 10.06 -11.98
C ASN A 305 22.18 10.35 -10.48
N ALA A 306 21.37 9.55 -9.78
CA ALA A 306 20.99 9.73 -8.39
C ALA A 306 21.16 8.42 -7.59
N GLY A 307 21.25 8.57 -6.26
CA GLY A 307 21.21 7.47 -5.31
C GLY A 307 19.99 7.59 -4.40
N MET A 308 19.44 6.45 -3.96
CA MET A 308 18.24 6.40 -3.13
C MET A 308 18.43 5.42 -1.99
N VAL A 309 18.13 5.85 -0.75
CA VAL A 309 18.15 4.99 0.45
C VAL A 309 16.73 4.65 0.87
N VAL A 310 16.46 3.37 1.13
CA VAL A 310 15.19 2.88 1.67
C VAL A 310 15.37 2.57 3.16
N PHE A 311 14.42 3.00 3.97
CA PHE A 311 14.39 2.74 5.41
C PHE A 311 12.95 2.56 5.91
N LEU A 312 12.80 1.81 6.99
CA LEU A 312 11.53 1.65 7.69
C LEU A 312 11.55 2.49 8.97
N VAL A 313 10.45 3.16 9.27
CA VAL A 313 10.22 3.92 10.50
C VAL A 313 9.04 3.34 11.27
N ASN A 314 9.00 3.50 12.59
CA ASN A 314 7.75 3.19 13.32
C ASN A 314 6.59 4.06 12.80
N PRO A 315 5.34 3.55 12.77
CA PRO A 315 4.18 4.39 12.49
C PRO A 315 4.11 5.60 13.42
N VAL A 316 3.59 6.70 12.89
CA VAL A 316 3.36 7.97 13.60
C VAL A 316 1.85 8.21 13.69
N PHE A 317 1.38 8.67 14.83
CA PHE A 317 -0.04 8.89 15.13
C PHE A 317 -0.18 9.89 16.28
N GLY A 318 -1.39 10.37 16.57
CA GLY A 318 -1.62 11.30 17.68
C GLY A 318 -1.08 10.75 19.01
N GLY A 319 -0.17 11.48 19.65
CA GLY A 319 0.55 11.02 20.85
C GLY A 319 1.86 10.25 20.60
N ARG A 320 2.22 9.94 19.35
CA ARG A 320 3.54 9.40 18.95
C ARG A 320 4.01 10.11 17.67
N GLU A 321 4.53 11.32 17.86
CA GLU A 321 4.82 12.29 16.79
C GLU A 321 6.27 12.24 16.28
N SER A 322 7.04 11.18 16.57
CA SER A 322 8.42 11.05 16.13
C SER A 322 8.86 9.63 15.76
N TYR A 323 9.88 9.54 14.91
CA TYR A 323 10.57 8.31 14.58
C TYR A 323 11.52 7.91 15.71
N SER A 324 11.03 7.04 16.59
CA SER A 324 11.79 6.39 17.66
C SER A 324 12.64 5.19 17.21
N ILE A 325 12.25 4.54 16.11
CA ILE A 325 12.92 3.38 15.53
C ILE A 325 13.06 3.62 14.03
N ILE A 326 14.28 3.48 13.52
CA ILE A 326 14.61 3.56 12.09
C ILE A 326 15.47 2.34 11.72
N GLN A 327 15.01 1.54 10.77
CA GLN A 327 15.73 0.39 10.24
C GLN A 327 16.13 0.67 8.79
N ARG A 328 17.43 0.73 8.49
CA ARG A 328 17.91 0.92 7.10
C ARG A 328 17.75 -0.38 6.32
N ALA A 329 16.83 -0.38 5.36
CA ALA A 329 16.48 -1.53 4.54
C ALA A 329 17.49 -1.78 3.41
N GLY A 330 17.91 -0.72 2.72
CA GLY A 330 18.86 -0.84 1.62
C GLY A 330 19.16 0.49 0.94
N PHE A 331 19.94 0.46 -0.13
CA PHE A 331 20.13 1.57 -1.05
C PHE A 331 20.36 1.11 -2.49
N TYR A 332 20.07 2.01 -3.43
CA TYR A 332 20.42 1.92 -4.84
C TYR A 332 21.32 3.11 -5.18
N LEU A 333 22.39 2.88 -5.94
CA LEU A 333 23.27 3.93 -6.47
C LEU A 333 23.54 3.65 -7.94
N TYR A 334 23.28 4.63 -8.81
CA TYR A 334 23.46 4.45 -10.25
C TYR A 334 24.92 4.12 -10.61
N GLY A 335 25.11 3.03 -11.35
CA GLY A 335 26.43 2.52 -11.75
C GLY A 335 27.05 1.52 -10.77
N GLU A 336 26.42 1.27 -9.62
CA GLU A 336 26.81 0.24 -8.65
C GLU A 336 25.72 -0.84 -8.53
N ASP A 337 26.08 -1.98 -7.96
CA ASP A 337 25.11 -3.01 -7.58
C ASP A 337 24.23 -2.51 -6.41
N PRO A 338 22.95 -2.91 -6.34
CA PRO A 338 22.10 -2.58 -5.19
C PRO A 338 22.65 -3.21 -3.91
N SER A 339 22.39 -2.58 -2.77
CA SER A 339 22.82 -3.11 -1.47
C SER A 339 22.28 -4.52 -1.21
N GLU A 340 23.09 -5.38 -0.59
CA GLU A 340 22.64 -6.68 -0.08
C GLU A 340 21.37 -6.55 0.78
N PRO A 341 20.43 -7.52 0.71
CA PRO A 341 19.23 -7.52 1.54
C PRO A 341 19.56 -7.46 3.02
N ARG A 342 18.78 -6.68 3.77
CA ARG A 342 18.94 -6.55 5.22
C ARG A 342 17.75 -7.13 5.96
N PRO A 343 17.96 -7.85 7.07
CA PRO A 343 16.88 -8.31 7.92
C PRO A 343 16.16 -7.11 8.55
N LEU A 344 14.84 -7.22 8.62
CA LEU A 344 13.92 -6.25 9.18
C LEU A 344 13.11 -6.89 10.30
N ASP A 345 12.90 -6.15 11.38
CA ASP A 345 12.11 -6.55 12.53
C ASP A 345 10.83 -5.72 12.55
N PHE A 346 9.76 -6.27 11.96
CA PHE A 346 8.45 -5.63 11.91
C PHE A 346 7.79 -5.63 13.30
N ALA A 347 8.00 -6.68 14.10
CA ALA A 347 7.50 -6.74 15.47
C ALA A 347 8.03 -5.57 16.32
N ALA A 348 9.32 -5.22 16.19
CA ALA A 348 9.91 -4.05 16.84
C ALA A 348 9.39 -2.71 16.27
N LEU A 349 9.25 -2.58 14.94
CA LEU A 349 8.75 -1.36 14.29
C LEU A 349 7.29 -1.05 14.66
N LEU A 350 6.45 -2.09 14.75
CA LEU A 350 5.02 -1.99 15.00
C LEU A 350 4.68 -2.09 16.49
N ALA A 351 5.67 -2.31 17.37
CA ALA A 351 5.51 -2.36 18.82
C ALA A 351 4.78 -1.12 19.36
N ASN A 352 3.78 -1.37 20.21
CA ASN A 352 2.89 -0.37 20.79
C ASN A 352 2.14 0.47 19.74
N SER A 353 1.60 -0.20 18.71
CA SER A 353 0.73 0.40 17.70
C SER A 353 -0.42 -0.54 17.32
N ALA A 354 -1.55 0.03 16.87
CA ALA A 354 -2.72 -0.74 16.42
C ALA A 354 -2.44 -1.58 15.15
N TRP A 355 -1.35 -1.29 14.43
CA TRP A 355 -0.90 -2.08 13.29
C TRP A 355 -0.11 -3.34 13.67
N ASN A 356 0.01 -3.67 14.97
CA ASN A 356 0.48 -4.97 15.46
C ASN A 356 -0.67 -5.84 16.00
N GLU A 357 -1.90 -5.58 15.53
CA GLU A 357 -3.07 -6.38 15.87
C GLU A 357 -3.22 -7.58 14.92
N PRO A 358 -3.74 -8.73 15.42
CA PRO A 358 -4.06 -9.88 14.58
C PRO A 358 -5.05 -9.59 13.46
N VAL A 359 -4.95 -10.32 12.35
CA VAL A 359 -5.87 -10.22 11.21
C VAL A 359 -6.65 -11.54 11.07
N TRP A 360 -7.96 -11.50 11.32
CA TRP A 360 -8.86 -12.65 11.31
C TRP A 360 -9.85 -12.63 10.14
#